data_AF-A0A937P2U6-F1
#
_entry.id   AF-A0A937P2U6-F1
#
_cell.length_a   1.000
_cell.length_b   1.000
_cell.length_c   1.000
_cell.angle_alpha   90.00
_cell.angle_beta   90.00
_cell.angle_gamma   90.00
#
_symmetry.space_group_name_H-M   'P 1'
#
loop_
_entity.id
_entity.type
_entity.pdbx_description
1 polymer ?
#
loop_
_entity_poly.entity_id
_entity_poly.type
_entity_poly.pdbx_seq_one_letter_code
_entity_poly.pdbx_strand_id
1 'polypeptide(L)'
;MEKQSKIPMIYGYAVCLVAVITLLISVTSLVNAIIDLGDPMHAQWVDPKAPSLASFENYKMDILKSGEKEQAYIPDEVTLRAMYNAAKDDRIQTAKHKTNQTIIVNSLLLIICIVLFFTHWRWMRRLSKVEE
;
A
#
# COMPACT_ATOMS: atom_id res chain seq x y z
N MET A 1 21.60 15.51 -42.36
CA MET A 1 21.00 14.32 -41.68
C MET A 1 20.98 14.46 -40.15
N GLU A 2 20.96 15.67 -39.58
CA GLU A 2 21.23 15.92 -38.14
C GLU A 2 20.00 15.90 -37.20
N LYS A 3 18.78 15.69 -37.73
CA LYS A 3 17.55 15.71 -36.92
C LYS A 3 17.12 14.34 -36.36
N GLN A 4 17.63 13.24 -36.92
CA GLN A 4 17.13 11.90 -36.59
C GLN A 4 17.57 11.38 -35.22
N SER A 5 18.67 11.87 -34.64
CA SER A 5 19.17 11.39 -33.35
C SER A 5 18.65 12.16 -32.13
N LYS A 6 18.27 13.45 -32.28
CA LYS A 6 17.75 14.26 -31.15
C LYS A 6 16.41 13.75 -30.62
N ILE A 7 15.53 13.29 -31.52
CA ILE A 7 14.20 12.78 -31.17
C ILE A 7 14.30 11.53 -30.27
N PRO A 8 14.99 10.43 -30.67
CA PRO A 8 15.12 9.25 -29.81
C PRO A 8 15.87 9.53 -28.51
N MET A 9 16.81 10.48 -28.50
CA MET A 9 17.53 10.90 -27.30
C MET A 9 16.59 11.53 -26.25
N ILE A 10 15.70 12.44 -26.68
CA ILE A 10 14.72 13.09 -25.80
C ILE A 10 13.73 12.07 -25.24
N TYR A 11 13.22 11.14 -26.07
CA TYR A 11 12.34 10.07 -25.60
C TYR A 11 13.02 9.19 -24.55
N GLY A 12 14.29 8.80 -24.79
CA GLY A 12 15.07 8.00 -23.84
C GLY A 12 15.23 8.67 -22.48
N TYR A 13 15.56 9.97 -22.46
CA TYR A 13 15.66 10.73 -21.21
C TYR A 13 14.31 10.93 -20.52
N ALA A 14 13.24 11.18 -21.26
CA ALA A 14 11.90 11.32 -20.68
C ALA A 14 11.44 10.04 -19.98
N VAL A 15 11.61 8.87 -20.62
CA VAL A 15 11.29 7.57 -20.02
C VAL A 15 12.16 7.30 -18.79
N CYS A 16 13.45 7.66 -18.87
CA CYS A 16 14.38 7.51 -17.75
C CYS A 16 13.94 8.36 -16.54
N LEU A 17 13.53 9.61 -16.77
CA LEU A 17 13.04 10.51 -15.73
C LEU A 17 11.76 10.00 -15.09
N VAL A 18 10.78 9.55 -15.89
CA VAL A 18 9.54 8.95 -15.37
C VAL A 18 9.87 7.72 -14.53
N ALA A 19 10.73 6.82 -15.02
CA ALA A 19 11.13 5.61 -14.29
C ALA A 19 11.77 5.94 -12.93
N VAL A 20 12.63 6.97 -12.85
CA VAL A 20 13.24 7.41 -11.59
C VAL A 20 12.20 7.97 -10.62
N ILE A 21 11.28 8.82 -11.09
CA ILE A 21 10.23 9.38 -10.24
C ILE A 21 9.33 8.26 -9.70
N THR A 22 8.90 7.33 -10.56
CA THR A 22 8.07 6.20 -10.13
C THR A 22 8.82 5.29 -9.16
N LEU A 23 10.13 5.07 -9.39
CA LEU A 23 10.97 4.29 -8.47
C LEU A 23 10.99 4.92 -7.08
N LEU A 24 11.21 6.23 -6.96
CA LEU A 24 11.22 6.93 -5.66
C LEU A 24 9.87 6.82 -4.93
N ILE A 25 8.76 6.99 -5.65
CA ILE A 25 7.41 6.82 -5.09
C ILE A 25 7.20 5.38 -4.61
N SER A 26 7.55 4.40 -5.43
CA SER A 26 7.38 2.97 -5.11
C SER A 26 8.20 2.52 -3.91
N VAL A 27 9.44 3.02 -3.76
CA VAL A 27 10.29 2.75 -2.61
C VAL A 27 9.66 3.31 -1.34
N THR A 28 9.16 4.54 -1.38
CA THR A 28 8.50 5.16 -0.22
C THR A 28 7.23 4.39 0.17
N SER A 29 6.43 3.99 -0.83
CA SER A 29 5.24 3.17 -0.59
C SER A 29 5.57 1.79 -0.03
N LEU A 30 6.68 1.19 -0.46
CA LEU A 30 7.14 -0.11 0.04
C LEU A 30 7.60 -0.03 1.49
N VAL A 31 8.34 1.02 1.86
CA VAL A 31 8.77 1.25 3.25
C VAL A 31 7.56 1.39 4.18
N ASN A 32 6.56 2.19 3.78
CA ASN A 32 5.33 2.34 4.55
C ASN A 32 4.60 0.99 4.71
N ALA A 33 4.50 0.20 3.64
CA ALA A 33 3.87 -1.11 3.71
C ALA A 33 4.62 -2.08 4.64
N ILE A 34 5.96 -2.01 4.71
CA ILE A 34 6.74 -2.83 5.64
C ILE A 34 6.48 -2.41 7.09
N ILE A 35 6.38 -1.11 7.36
CA ILE A 35 6.04 -0.58 8.70
C ILE A 35 4.62 -1.04 9.10
N ASP A 36 3.66 -0.92 8.18
CA ASP A 36 2.28 -1.36 8.36
C ASP A 36 2.16 -2.87 8.62
N LEU A 37 3.10 -3.68 8.13
CA LEU A 37 3.16 -5.12 8.42
C LEU A 37 3.56 -5.40 9.88
N GLY A 38 4.38 -4.52 10.48
CA GLY A 38 4.83 -4.63 11.87
C GLY A 38 3.73 -4.30 12.88
N ASP A 39 2.81 -3.40 12.51
CA ASP A 39 1.65 -3.03 13.33
C ASP A 39 0.35 -3.02 12.50
N PRO A 40 -0.23 -4.20 12.21
CA PRO A 40 -1.44 -4.29 11.39
C PRO A 40 -2.68 -3.69 12.07
N MET A 41 -2.65 -3.48 13.39
CA MET A 41 -3.79 -2.91 14.14
C MET A 41 -3.88 -1.40 13.96
N HIS A 42 -2.75 -0.71 13.80
CA HIS A 42 -2.72 0.75 13.54
C HIS A 42 -2.55 1.11 12.06
N ALA A 43 -2.19 0.14 11.20
CA ALA A 43 -2.00 0.35 9.77
C ALA A 43 -3.28 0.73 9.00
N GLN A 44 -4.46 0.44 9.55
CA GLN A 44 -5.73 0.74 8.89
C GLN A 44 -6.39 2.00 9.46
N TRP A 45 -6.94 2.81 8.55
CA TRP A 45 -7.85 3.88 8.91
C TRP A 45 -9.07 3.29 9.63
N VAL A 46 -9.25 3.69 10.89
CA VAL A 46 -10.40 3.30 11.71
C VAL A 46 -11.51 4.31 11.43
N ASP A 47 -12.64 3.84 10.90
CA ASP A 47 -13.84 4.68 10.79
C ASP A 47 -14.20 5.20 12.20
N PRO A 48 -14.37 6.50 12.41
CA PRO A 48 -14.76 7.08 13.70
C PRO A 48 -16.04 6.49 14.31
N LYS A 49 -16.88 5.83 13.50
CA LYS A 49 -18.11 5.17 13.94
C LYS A 49 -17.94 3.68 14.23
N ALA A 50 -16.78 3.09 13.93
CA ALA A 50 -16.53 1.69 14.23
C ALA A 50 -16.22 1.49 15.72
N PRO A 51 -16.69 0.39 16.33
CA PRO A 51 -16.43 0.10 17.74
C PRO A 51 -14.93 -0.14 17.98
N SER A 52 -14.43 0.37 19.09
CA SER A 52 -13.03 0.27 19.47
C SER A 52 -12.64 -1.17 19.80
N LEU A 53 -11.70 -1.72 19.03
CA LEU A 53 -11.16 -3.07 19.25
C LEU A 53 -9.94 -3.08 20.20
N ALA A 54 -9.61 -1.93 20.79
CA ALA A 54 -8.46 -1.80 21.71
C ALA A 54 -8.62 -2.65 22.98
N SER A 55 -9.85 -2.85 23.45
CA SER A 55 -10.17 -3.76 24.55
C SER A 55 -11.61 -4.27 24.42
N PHE A 56 -11.88 -5.42 25.04
CA PHE A 56 -13.25 -5.97 25.09
C PHE A 56 -14.23 -5.02 25.79
N GLU A 57 -13.78 -4.32 26.84
CA GLU A 57 -14.62 -3.36 27.57
C GLU A 57 -14.97 -2.14 26.72
N ASN A 58 -14.03 -1.63 25.91
CA ASN A 58 -14.31 -0.54 24.98
C ASN A 58 -15.30 -0.99 23.89
N TYR A 59 -15.10 -2.20 23.35
CA TYR A 59 -16.01 -2.79 22.38
C TYR A 59 -17.43 -2.95 22.94
N LYS A 60 -17.55 -3.49 24.15
CA LYS A 60 -18.83 -3.65 24.87
C LYS A 60 -19.50 -2.29 25.11
N MET A 61 -18.74 -1.30 25.56
CA MET A 61 -19.26 0.06 25.80
C MET A 61 -19.78 0.70 24.50
N ASP A 62 -19.06 0.55 23.39
CA ASP A 62 -19.47 1.10 22.09
C ASP A 62 -20.70 0.39 21.52
N ILE A 63 -20.80 -0.94 21.67
CA ILE A 63 -21.97 -1.73 21.27
C ILE A 63 -23.19 -1.36 22.12
N LEU A 64 -23.04 -1.20 23.43
CA LEU A 64 -24.14 -0.81 24.32
C LEU A 64 -24.61 0.63 24.05
N LYS A 65 -23.66 1.56 23.83
CA LYS A 65 -23.95 2.97 23.50
C LYS A 65 -24.56 3.15 22.11
N SER A 66 -24.24 2.27 21.16
CA SER A 66 -24.88 2.24 19.84
C SER A 66 -26.24 1.54 19.86
N GLY A 67 -26.42 0.53 20.71
CA GLY A 67 -27.67 -0.21 20.92
C GLY A 67 -28.77 0.57 21.66
N GLU A 68 -28.46 1.64 22.39
CA GLU A 68 -29.48 2.51 23.00
C GLU A 68 -30.41 3.20 21.97
N LYS A 69 -30.03 3.23 20.68
CA LYS A 69 -30.84 3.82 19.60
C LYS A 69 -31.71 2.81 18.83
N GLU A 70 -31.42 1.51 18.91
CA GLU A 70 -32.17 0.44 18.25
C GLU A 70 -32.38 -0.69 19.25
N GLN A 71 -33.60 -0.77 19.81
CA GLN A 71 -34.02 -1.87 20.68
C GLN A 71 -34.03 -3.20 19.91
N ALA A 72 -32.89 -3.87 19.81
CA ALA A 72 -32.82 -5.21 19.25
C ALA A 72 -31.65 -5.98 19.89
N TYR A 73 -32.01 -6.95 20.74
CA TYR A 73 -31.16 -8.06 21.18
C TYR A 73 -29.75 -7.68 21.67
N ILE A 74 -29.60 -7.53 22.99
CA ILE A 74 -28.28 -7.47 23.63
C ILE A 74 -27.72 -8.89 23.63
N PRO A 75 -26.66 -9.20 22.86
CA PRO A 75 -26.10 -10.54 22.84
C PRO A 75 -25.52 -10.90 24.21
N ASP A 76 -25.58 -12.19 24.56
CA ASP A 76 -24.84 -12.77 25.70
C ASP A 76 -23.37 -12.32 25.65
N GLU A 77 -22.76 -12.09 26.82
CA GLU A 77 -21.33 -11.78 26.96
C GLU A 77 -20.43 -12.79 26.22
N VAL A 78 -20.80 -14.07 26.19
CA VAL A 78 -20.08 -15.11 25.43
C VAL A 78 -20.13 -14.79 23.93
N THR A 79 -21.31 -14.44 23.42
CA THR A 79 -21.52 -14.04 22.02
C THR A 79 -20.80 -12.74 21.71
N LEU A 80 -20.84 -11.75 22.62
CA LEU A 80 -20.14 -10.47 22.48
C LEU A 80 -18.63 -10.67 22.38
N ARG A 81 -18.08 -11.59 23.18
CA ARG A 81 -16.65 -11.93 23.16
C ARG A 81 -16.25 -12.65 21.88
N ALA A 82 -17.12 -13.53 21.38
CA ALA A 82 -16.92 -14.17 20.07
C ALA A 82 -16.93 -13.13 18.94
N MET A 83 -17.86 -12.17 18.97
CA MET A 83 -17.92 -11.06 17.99
C MET A 83 -16.67 -10.16 18.06
N TYR A 84 -16.20 -9.83 19.27
CA TYR A 84 -14.96 -9.07 19.47
C TYR A 84 -13.75 -9.79 18.86
N ASN A 85 -13.59 -11.09 19.15
CA ASN A 85 -12.48 -11.88 18.61
C ASN A 85 -12.55 -11.99 17.09
N ALA A 86 -13.74 -12.26 16.54
CA ALA A 86 -13.94 -12.32 15.09
C ALA A 86 -13.63 -10.97 14.41
N ALA A 87 -14.08 -9.86 14.99
CA ALA A 87 -13.80 -8.52 14.47
C ALA A 87 -12.31 -8.17 14.52
N LYS A 88 -11.61 -8.56 15.60
CA LYS A 88 -10.16 -8.39 15.72
C LYS A 88 -9.42 -9.21 14.67
N ASP A 89 -9.78 -10.48 14.50
CA ASP A 89 -9.13 -11.36 13.53
C ASP A 89 -9.36 -10.89 12.09
N ASP A 90 -10.59 -10.47 11.77
CA ASP A 90 -10.94 -9.90 10.46
C ASP A 90 -10.12 -8.65 10.14
N ARG A 91 -9.93 -7.75 11.12
CA ARG A 91 -9.08 -6.56 10.95
C ARG A 91 -7.63 -6.92 10.69
N ILE A 92 -7.08 -7.85 11.48
CA ILE A 92 -5.70 -8.31 11.28
C ILE A 92 -5.54 -8.95 9.91
N GLN A 93 -6.48 -9.78 9.48
CA GLN A 93 -6.44 -10.43 8.17
C GLN A 93 -6.54 -9.42 7.03
N THR A 94 -7.46 -8.45 7.13
CA THR A 94 -7.64 -7.40 6.12
C THR A 94 -6.41 -6.51 6.03
N ALA A 95 -5.85 -6.09 7.16
CA ALA A 95 -4.61 -5.32 7.20
C ALA A 95 -3.46 -6.10 6.53
N LYS A 96 -3.25 -7.37 6.92
CA LYS A 96 -2.23 -8.23 6.30
C LYS A 96 -2.43 -8.40 4.80
N HIS A 97 -3.67 -8.62 4.35
CA HIS A 97 -3.96 -8.80 2.93
C HIS A 97 -3.64 -7.53 2.13
N LYS A 98 -4.11 -6.37 2.60
CA LYS A 98 -3.84 -5.07 1.98
C LYS A 98 -2.33 -4.80 1.93
N THR A 99 -1.63 -4.99 3.05
CA THR A 99 -0.19 -4.79 3.12
C THR A 99 0.57 -5.71 2.19
N ASN A 100 0.23 -7.00 2.15
CA ASN A 100 0.86 -7.95 1.22
C ASN A 100 0.61 -7.57 -0.24
N GLN A 101 -0.61 -7.17 -0.60
CA GLN A 101 -0.92 -6.71 -1.94
C GLN A 101 -0.06 -5.48 -2.32
N THR A 102 0.03 -4.49 -1.42
CA THR A 102 0.87 -3.29 -1.63
C THR A 102 2.34 -3.65 -1.79
N ILE A 103 2.87 -4.57 -0.98
CA ILE A 103 4.26 -5.04 -1.09
C ILE A 103 4.50 -5.70 -2.45
N ILE A 104 3.61 -6.62 -2.86
CA ILE A 104 3.74 -7.35 -4.13
C ILE A 104 3.70 -6.39 -5.32
N VAL A 105 2.71 -5.50 -5.36
CA VAL A 105 2.52 -4.55 -6.46
C VAL A 105 3.69 -3.58 -6.56
N ASN A 106 4.11 -2.97 -5.43
CA ASN A 106 5.25 -2.06 -5.44
C ASN A 106 6.56 -2.76 -5.78
N SER A 107 6.77 -4.00 -5.31
CA SER A 107 7.98 -4.77 -5.64
C SER A 107 8.06 -5.09 -7.13
N LEU A 108 6.96 -5.53 -7.75
CA LEU A 108 6.89 -5.76 -9.20
C LEU A 108 7.15 -4.47 -9.98
N LEU A 109 6.53 -3.36 -9.56
CA LEU A 109 6.71 -2.07 -10.21
C LEU A 109 8.17 -1.58 -10.09
N LEU A 110 8.81 -1.79 -8.95
CA LEU A 110 10.22 -1.46 -8.71
C LEU A 110 11.13 -2.26 -9.66
N ILE A 111 10.88 -3.57 -9.83
CA ILE A 111 11.60 -4.42 -10.80
C ILE A 111 11.44 -3.88 -12.22
N ILE A 112 10.22 -3.54 -12.64
CA ILE A 112 9.95 -2.99 -13.98
C ILE A 112 10.68 -1.66 -14.18
N CYS A 113 10.63 -0.75 -13.19
CA CYS A 113 11.34 0.52 -13.23
C CYS A 113 12.86 0.32 -13.34
N ILE A 114 13.44 -0.63 -12.60
CA ILE A 114 14.87 -1.00 -12.71
C ILE A 114 15.18 -1.46 -14.14
N VAL A 115 14.41 -2.41 -14.69
CA VAL A 115 14.65 -2.96 -16.04
C VAL A 115 14.54 -1.86 -17.10
N LEU A 116 13.50 -1.02 -17.04
CA LEU A 116 13.33 0.09 -17.97
C LEU A 116 14.49 1.09 -17.87
N PHE A 117 14.87 1.47 -16.65
CA PHE A 117 15.97 2.39 -16.40
C PHE A 117 17.28 1.84 -16.97
N PHE A 118 17.65 0.61 -16.64
CA PHE A 118 18.90 0.00 -17.13
C PHE A 118 18.92 -0.18 -18.65
N THR A 119 17.79 -0.58 -19.23
CA THR A 119 17.69 -0.78 -20.68
C THR A 119 17.85 0.55 -21.42
N HIS A 120 17.11 1.58 -21.01
CA HIS A 120 17.17 2.91 -21.62
C HIS A 120 18.52 3.59 -21.36
N TRP A 121 19.06 3.48 -20.15
CA TRP A 121 20.38 4.00 -19.81
C TRP A 121 21.48 3.39 -20.67
N ARG A 122 21.46 2.06 -20.84
CA ARG A 122 22.43 1.34 -21.68
C ARG A 122 22.26 1.69 -23.16
N TRP A 123 21.03 1.86 -23.63
CA TRP A 123 20.75 2.27 -25.01
C TRP A 123 21.24 3.70 -25.28
N MET A 124 20.97 4.63 -24.37
CA MET A 124 21.43 6.02 -24.46
C MET A 124 22.95 6.12 -24.45
N ARG A 125 23.64 5.36 -23.58
CA ARG A 125 25.12 5.27 -23.59
C ARG A 125 25.70 4.72 -24.88
N ARG A 126 24.93 3.92 -25.65
CA ARG A 126 25.38 3.43 -26.95
C ARG A 126 25.20 4.49 -28.02
N LEU A 127 24.06 5.19 -28.03
CA LEU A 127 23.80 6.28 -28.97
C LEU A 127 24.81 7.41 -28.83
N SER A 128 25.17 7.80 -27.60
CA SER A 128 26.15 8.85 -27.36
C SER A 128 27.56 8.51 -27.85
N LYS A 129 27.92 7.22 -27.91
CA LYS A 129 29.23 6.74 -28.41
C LYS A 129 29.30 6.64 -29.93
N VAL A 130 28.17 6.65 -30.62
CA VAL A 130 28.09 6.56 -32.08
C VAL A 130 28.13 7.95 -32.71
N GLU A 131 27.85 9.00 -31.94
CA GLU A 131 27.89 10.40 -32.38
C GLU A 131 29.24 11.11 -32.15
N GLU A 132 30.15 10.53 -31.36
CA GLU A 132 31.57 10.95 -31.25
C GLU A 132 32.42 10.27 -32.32
#